data_AF-S7SSY0-F1
#
_entry.id   AF-S7SSY0-F1
#
_cell.length_a   1.000
_cell.length_b   1.000
_cell.length_c   1.000
_cell.angle_alpha   90.00
_cell.angle_beta   90.00
_cell.angle_gamma   90.00
#
_symmetry.space_group_name_H-M   'P 1'
#
loop_
_entity.id
_entity.type
_entity.pdbx_description
1 polymer ?
#
loop_
_entity_poly.entity_id
_entity_poly.type
_entity_poly.pdbx_seq_one_letter_code
_entity_poly.pdbx_strand_id
1 'polypeptide(L)'
;MRKSKRERQRLLQETIRENPFITDEELAEKFSVSVQTIRLDRLELSIPELRERIKNVARQSFADKVRALPLEEVIGDIIDIEPDASAISIFDVKEEHVFRRTRIARGHHLFAQANSLAVAVIHDELALTAKATIRFVRQV
;
A
#
# COMPACT_ATOMS: atom_id res chain seq x y z
N MET A 1 3.91 31.16 -0.19
CA MET A 1 2.97 31.61 0.86
C MET A 1 2.30 30.39 1.47
N ARG A 2 2.15 30.36 2.80
CA ARG A 2 1.45 29.28 3.52
C ARG A 2 -0.03 29.31 3.10
N LYS A 3 -0.50 28.27 2.40
CA LYS A 3 -1.89 28.17 1.93
C LYS A 3 -2.86 28.33 3.11
N SER A 4 -4.00 28.96 2.88
CA SER A 4 -5.04 29.04 3.91
C SER A 4 -5.54 27.64 4.28
N LYS A 5 -6.00 27.43 5.52
CA LYS A 5 -6.53 26.12 5.97
C LYS A 5 -7.58 25.56 5.01
N ARG A 6 -8.51 26.43 4.57
CA ARG A 6 -9.61 26.08 3.68
C ARG A 6 -9.13 25.65 2.27
N GLU A 7 -8.15 26.37 1.73
CA GLU A 7 -7.55 26.02 0.44
C GLU A 7 -6.75 24.72 0.52
N ARG A 8 -5.97 24.53 1.60
CA ARG A 8 -5.23 23.29 1.87
C ARG A 8 -6.16 22.09 1.98
N GLN A 9 -7.25 22.20 2.73
CA GLN A 9 -8.25 21.14 2.90
C GLN A 9 -8.91 20.75 1.57
N ARG A 10 -9.26 21.73 0.74
CA ARG A 10 -9.78 21.48 -0.61
C ARG A 10 -8.78 20.71 -1.47
N LEU A 11 -7.53 21.19 -1.54
CA LEU A 11 -6.48 20.56 -2.34
C LEU A 11 -6.10 19.18 -1.80
N LEU A 12 -6.23 18.95 -0.49
CA LEU A 12 -6.01 17.67 0.14
C LEU A 12 -7.06 16.64 -0.31
N GLN A 13 -8.34 17.03 -0.38
CA GLN A 13 -9.37 16.16 -0.95
C GLN A 13 -9.13 15.84 -2.43
N GLU A 14 -8.78 16.86 -3.23
CA GLU A 14 -8.47 16.68 -4.66
C GLU A 14 -7.26 15.74 -4.84
N THR A 15 -6.17 15.97 -4.10
CA THR A 15 -4.95 15.13 -4.17
C THR A 15 -5.22 13.69 -3.76
N ILE A 16 -5.98 13.45 -2.70
CA ILE A 16 -6.31 12.08 -2.24
C ILE A 16 -7.27 11.39 -3.21
N ARG A 17 -8.13 12.14 -3.92
CA ARG A 17 -8.99 11.57 -4.96
C ARG A 17 -8.18 11.16 -6.19
N GLU A 18 -7.20 11.96 -6.59
CA GLU A 18 -6.30 11.67 -7.72
C GLU A 18 -5.33 10.53 -7.41
N ASN A 19 -4.78 10.50 -6.20
CA ASN A 19 -3.91 9.44 -5.72
C ASN A 19 -4.36 8.96 -4.33
N PRO A 20 -5.25 7.94 -4.26
CA PRO A 20 -5.73 7.38 -3.00
C PRO A 20 -4.62 6.78 -2.11
N PHE A 21 -3.48 6.44 -2.72
CA PHE A 21 -2.32 5.80 -2.10
C PHE A 21 -1.35 6.78 -1.46
N ILE A 22 -1.52 8.08 -1.66
CA ILE A 22 -0.61 9.09 -1.10
C ILE A 22 -0.58 9.01 0.43
N THR A 23 0.64 8.97 0.98
CA THR A 23 0.90 8.89 2.42
C THR A 23 0.73 10.24 3.11
N ASP A 24 0.57 10.22 4.43
CA ASP A 24 0.48 11.47 5.19
C ASP A 24 1.82 12.21 5.18
N GLU A 25 2.93 11.49 5.08
CA GLU A 25 4.29 12.00 4.93
C GLU A 25 4.46 12.76 3.60
N GLU A 26 4.06 12.17 2.47
CA GLU A 26 4.10 12.82 1.16
C GLU A 26 3.16 14.03 1.10
N LEU A 27 1.96 13.94 1.69
CA LEU A 27 1.03 15.06 1.80
C LEU A 27 1.64 16.19 2.65
N ALA A 28 2.29 15.87 3.76
CA ALA A 28 2.94 16.83 4.64
C ALA A 28 4.05 17.59 3.92
N GLU A 29 4.87 16.87 3.14
CA GLU A 29 5.89 17.45 2.27
C GLU A 29 5.27 18.35 1.20
N LYS A 30 4.27 17.84 0.46
CA LYS A 30 3.56 18.57 -0.63
C LYS A 30 2.91 19.87 -0.15
N PHE A 31 2.33 19.87 1.05
CA PHE A 31 1.67 21.05 1.62
C PHE A 31 2.59 21.88 2.54
N SER A 32 3.84 21.47 2.74
CA SER A 32 4.81 22.10 3.64
C SER A 32 4.24 22.32 5.05
N VAL A 33 3.62 21.28 5.61
CA VAL A 33 3.06 21.25 6.97
C VAL A 33 3.54 20.01 7.71
N SER A 34 3.25 19.91 9.01
CA SER A 34 3.55 18.70 9.75
C SER A 34 2.57 17.56 9.41
N VAL A 35 3.01 16.32 9.56
CA VAL A 35 2.16 15.12 9.45
C VAL A 35 0.94 15.22 10.38
N GLN A 36 1.12 15.77 11.59
CA GLN A 36 0.02 16.02 12.52
C GLN A 36 -1.04 16.97 11.96
N THR A 37 -0.62 17.98 11.18
CA THR A 37 -1.54 18.92 10.53
C THR A 37 -2.39 18.19 9.47
N ILE A 38 -1.76 17.33 8.67
CA ILE A 38 -2.45 16.50 7.66
C ILE A 38 -3.46 15.56 8.33
N ARG A 39 -3.09 14.90 9.43
CA ARG A 39 -4.00 14.02 10.18
C ARG A 39 -5.21 14.77 10.72
N LEU A 40 -5.02 15.96 11.28
CA LEU A 40 -6.12 16.82 11.76
C LEU A 40 -7.05 17.25 10.62
N ASP A 41 -6.50 17.72 9.50
CA ASP A 41 -7.31 18.12 8.35
C ASP A 41 -8.13 16.95 7.79
N ARG A 42 -7.52 15.77 7.66
CA ARG A 42 -8.23 14.57 7.22
C ARG A 42 -9.35 14.19 8.16
N LEU A 43 -9.13 14.27 9.48
CA LEU A 43 -10.15 13.94 10.48
C LEU A 43 -11.34 14.91 10.40
N GLU A 44 -11.10 16.20 10.22
CA GLU A 44 -12.16 17.20 10.00
C GLU A 44 -12.95 16.94 8.70
N LEU A 45 -12.28 16.44 7.67
CA LEU A 45 -12.87 16.13 6.37
C LEU A 45 -13.44 14.70 6.28
N SER A 46 -13.45 13.95 7.38
CA SER A 46 -13.85 12.54 7.43
C SER A 46 -13.14 11.64 6.42
N ILE A 47 -11.85 11.92 6.14
CA ILE A 47 -11.03 11.16 5.20
C ILE A 47 -10.38 9.97 5.92
N PRO A 48 -10.68 8.71 5.50
CA PRO A 48 -10.17 7.50 6.14
C PRO A 48 -8.65 7.38 6.06
N GLU A 49 -8.06 6.61 6.99
CA GLU A 49 -6.64 6.20 7.00
C GLU A 49 -6.24 5.54 5.69
N LEU A 50 -4.93 5.61 5.39
CA LEU A 50 -4.38 5.10 4.13
C LEU A 50 -4.85 3.66 3.86
N ARG A 51 -4.77 2.79 4.87
CA ARG A 51 -5.20 1.39 4.78
C ARG A 51 -6.68 1.24 4.37
N GLU A 52 -7.57 2.04 4.96
CA GLU A 52 -9.00 2.00 4.64
C GLU A 52 -9.29 2.59 3.25
N ARG A 53 -8.56 3.62 2.83
CA ARG A 53 -8.64 4.13 1.46
C ARG A 53 -8.24 3.07 0.45
N ILE A 54 -7.14 2.38 0.72
CA ILE A 54 -6.60 1.32 -0.13
C ILE A 54 -7.63 0.18 -0.27
N LYS A 55 -8.22 -0.30 0.83
CA LYS A 55 -9.29 -1.33 0.78
C LYS A 55 -10.49 -0.96 -0.10
N ASN A 56 -10.84 0.33 -0.19
CA ASN A 56 -11.94 0.77 -1.04
C ASN A 56 -11.61 0.74 -2.54
N VAL A 57 -10.34 0.88 -2.92
CA VAL A 57 -9.88 0.85 -4.32
C VAL A 57 -9.76 -0.60 -4.85
N ALA A 58 -9.39 -1.54 -3.99
CA ALA A 58 -9.14 -2.95 -4.33
C ALA A 58 -10.33 -3.71 -4.95
N ARG A 59 -11.53 -3.12 -4.99
CA ARG A 59 -12.75 -3.76 -5.50
C ARG A 59 -12.89 -3.76 -7.03
N GLN A 60 -11.90 -3.24 -7.77
CA GLN A 60 -11.87 -3.32 -9.23
C GLN A 60 -11.14 -4.60 -9.66
N SER A 61 -11.76 -5.40 -10.53
CA SER A 61 -11.22 -6.72 -10.93
C SER A 61 -9.87 -6.59 -11.63
N PHE A 62 -8.81 -7.16 -11.05
CA PHE A 62 -7.45 -7.21 -11.61
C PHE A 62 -7.17 -8.48 -12.42
N ALA A 63 -8.18 -9.32 -12.65
CA ALA A 63 -8.03 -10.65 -13.25
C ALA A 63 -7.35 -10.62 -14.63
N ASP A 64 -7.59 -9.59 -15.44
CA ASP A 64 -7.01 -9.48 -16.79
C ASP A 64 -5.58 -8.92 -16.80
N LYS A 65 -5.08 -8.40 -15.66
CA LYS A 65 -3.78 -7.71 -15.58
C LYS A 65 -2.64 -8.61 -15.11
N VAL A 66 -2.94 -9.69 -14.39
CA VAL A 66 -1.93 -10.64 -13.88
C VAL A 66 -1.86 -11.86 -14.80
N ARG A 67 -0.67 -12.18 -15.33
CA ARG A 67 -0.47 -13.33 -16.24
C ARG A 67 0.40 -14.43 -15.65
N ALA A 68 1.45 -14.06 -14.92
CA ALA A 68 2.46 -15.00 -14.43
C ALA A 68 1.97 -15.91 -13.30
N LEU A 69 0.91 -15.52 -12.60
CA LEU A 69 0.41 -16.20 -11.42
C LEU A 69 -1.10 -16.00 -11.27
N PRO A 70 -1.87 -17.03 -10.88
CA PRO A 70 -3.25 -16.83 -10.47
C PRO A 70 -3.33 -15.83 -9.30
N LEU A 71 -4.34 -14.95 -9.29
CA LEU A 71 -4.54 -13.98 -8.20
C LEU A 71 -4.64 -14.64 -6.82
N GLU A 72 -5.17 -15.86 -6.76
CA GLU A 72 -5.34 -16.65 -5.53
C GLU A 72 -4.02 -17.14 -4.92
N GLU A 73 -2.95 -17.20 -5.72
CA GLU A 73 -1.62 -17.60 -5.26
C GLU A 73 -0.78 -16.41 -4.78
N VAL A 74 -1.28 -15.18 -4.94
CA VAL A 74 -0.64 -13.98 -4.41
C VAL A 74 -0.92 -13.87 -2.91
N ILE A 75 0.13 -13.69 -2.12
CA ILE A 75 0.01 -13.49 -0.68
C ILE A 75 -0.41 -12.05 -0.40
N GLY A 76 -1.59 -11.90 0.22
CA GLY A 76 -2.23 -10.61 0.47
C GLY A 76 -3.17 -10.21 -0.66
N ASP A 77 -3.86 -9.10 -0.45
CA ASP A 77 -4.82 -8.55 -1.40
C ASP A 77 -4.09 -7.56 -2.33
N ILE A 78 -4.11 -7.81 -3.65
CA ILE A 78 -3.66 -6.82 -4.63
C ILE A 78 -4.65 -5.68 -4.64
N ILE A 79 -4.12 -4.46 -4.55
CA ILE A 79 -4.92 -3.24 -4.52
C ILE A 79 -4.73 -2.40 -5.77
N ASP A 80 -3.53 -2.45 -6.35
CA ASP A 80 -3.25 -1.83 -7.62
C ASP A 80 -2.16 -2.60 -8.33
N ILE A 81 -2.25 -2.60 -9.66
CA ILE A 81 -1.27 -3.23 -10.52
C ILE A 81 -1.23 -2.55 -11.88
N GLU A 82 -0.01 -2.16 -12.23
CA GLU A 82 0.43 -1.70 -13.53
C GLU A 82 1.49 -2.70 -14.02
N PRO A 83 1.13 -3.63 -14.93
CA PRO A 83 2.05 -4.65 -15.41
C PRO A 83 3.37 -4.05 -15.92
N ASP A 84 4.48 -4.68 -15.57
CA ASP A 84 5.87 -4.28 -15.84
C ASP A 84 6.30 -2.92 -15.25
N ALA A 85 5.47 -2.27 -14.43
CA ALA A 85 5.75 -0.96 -13.84
C ALA A 85 5.67 -0.95 -12.31
N SER A 86 4.49 -1.17 -11.74
CA SER A 86 4.24 -1.01 -10.31
C SER A 86 3.10 -1.89 -9.81
N ALA A 87 3.14 -2.26 -8.53
CA ALA A 87 2.06 -3.00 -7.89
C ALA A 87 2.02 -2.72 -6.40
N ILE A 88 0.82 -2.80 -5.82
CA ILE A 88 0.58 -2.60 -4.39
C ILE A 88 -0.26 -3.76 -3.88
N SER A 89 0.20 -4.42 -2.80
CA SER A 89 -0.62 -5.36 -2.03
C SER A 89 -0.68 -5.01 -0.56
N ILE A 90 -1.79 -5.39 0.09
CA ILE A 90 -1.95 -5.35 1.54
C ILE A 90 -1.98 -6.76 2.09
N PHE A 91 -1.27 -6.98 3.19
CA PHE A 91 -1.32 -8.23 3.94
C PHE A 91 -1.68 -7.95 5.40
N ASP A 92 -2.81 -8.49 5.82
CA ASP A 92 -3.29 -8.38 7.19
C ASP A 92 -2.56 -9.42 8.07
N VAL A 93 -1.63 -8.95 8.91
CA VAL A 93 -0.90 -9.80 9.86
C VAL A 93 -1.84 -10.29 10.97
N LYS A 94 -2.04 -11.61 11.05
CA LYS A 94 -2.90 -12.30 12.00
C LYS A 94 -2.09 -13.13 12.98
N GLU A 95 -2.76 -13.82 13.91
CA GLU A 95 -2.10 -14.58 14.98
C GLU A 95 -1.23 -15.72 14.44
N GLU A 96 -1.64 -16.33 13.35
CA GLU A 96 -0.91 -17.36 12.63
C GLU A 96 0.37 -16.83 11.98
N HIS A 97 0.49 -15.52 11.74
CA HIS A 97 1.64 -14.91 11.07
C HIS A 97 2.76 -14.53 12.06
N VAL A 98 2.48 -14.53 13.37
CA VAL A 98 3.39 -14.00 14.39
C VAL A 98 3.96 -15.07 15.30
N PHE A 99 5.08 -14.76 15.97
CA PHE A 99 5.55 -15.58 17.08
C PHE A 99 4.61 -15.46 18.27
N ARG A 100 4.16 -16.60 18.82
CA ARG A 100 3.19 -16.65 19.93
C ARG A 100 3.59 -15.79 21.15
N ARG A 101 4.89 -15.72 21.47
CA ARG A 101 5.38 -15.00 22.65
C ARG A 101 5.55 -13.49 22.43
N THR A 102 6.12 -13.09 21.29
CA THR A 102 6.50 -11.69 21.05
C THR A 102 5.52 -10.94 20.19
N ARG A 103 4.58 -11.64 19.52
CA ARG A 103 3.65 -11.09 18.53
C ARG A 103 4.34 -10.39 17.35
N ILE A 104 5.63 -10.65 17.13
CA ILE A 104 6.39 -10.17 15.97
C ILE A 104 6.07 -11.05 14.77
N ALA A 105 5.79 -10.44 13.61
CA ALA A 105 5.58 -11.13 12.34
C ALA A 105 6.82 -11.94 11.94
N ARG A 106 6.58 -13.17 11.48
CA ARG A 106 7.66 -14.03 10.98
C ARG A 106 8.10 -13.53 9.62
N GLY A 107 9.42 -13.37 9.43
CA GLY A 107 9.97 -12.75 8.22
C GLY A 107 9.59 -13.43 6.90
N HIS A 108 9.30 -14.73 6.91
CA HIS A 108 8.86 -15.44 5.70
C HIS A 108 7.50 -14.97 5.19
N HIS A 109 6.59 -14.48 6.04
CA HIS A 109 5.30 -13.95 5.58
C HIS A 109 5.48 -12.62 4.85
N LEU A 110 6.32 -11.75 5.38
CA LEU A 110 6.68 -10.48 4.73
C LEU A 110 7.42 -10.73 3.41
N PHE A 111 8.34 -11.68 3.40
CA PHE A 111 9.02 -12.09 2.17
C PHE A 111 8.07 -12.70 1.16
N ALA A 112 7.15 -13.56 1.60
CA ALA A 112 6.18 -14.21 0.71
C ALA A 112 5.28 -13.18 0.02
N GLN A 113 4.74 -12.20 0.77
CA GLN A 113 3.99 -11.07 0.21
C GLN A 113 4.80 -10.31 -0.85
N ALA A 114 6.04 -9.93 -0.53
CA ALA A 114 6.89 -9.17 -1.45
C ALA A 114 7.22 -9.99 -2.71
N ASN A 115 7.54 -11.28 -2.55
CA ASN A 115 7.93 -12.16 -3.63
C ASN A 115 6.77 -12.48 -4.56
N SER A 116 5.58 -12.82 -4.02
CA SER A 116 4.41 -13.10 -4.86
C SER A 116 3.95 -11.86 -5.62
N LEU A 117 4.05 -10.67 -5.02
CA LEU A 117 3.73 -9.41 -5.70
C LEU A 117 4.74 -9.10 -6.82
N ALA A 118 6.03 -9.34 -6.59
CA ALA A 118 7.08 -9.16 -7.58
C ALA A 118 6.94 -10.11 -8.78
N VAL A 119 6.36 -11.31 -8.58
CA VAL A 119 6.00 -12.21 -9.67
C VAL A 119 4.74 -11.70 -10.39
N ALA A 120 3.71 -11.29 -9.65
CA ALA A 120 2.44 -10.85 -10.21
C ALA A 120 2.57 -9.59 -11.10
N VAL A 121 3.50 -8.68 -10.80
CA VAL A 121 3.72 -7.46 -11.61
C VAL A 121 4.34 -7.73 -12.98
N ILE A 122 5.00 -8.88 -13.17
CA ILE A 122 5.65 -9.22 -14.44
C ILE A 122 4.60 -9.68 -15.44
N HIS A 123 4.54 -9.03 -16.61
CA HIS A 123 3.55 -9.32 -17.65
C HIS A 123 3.99 -10.47 -18.57
N ASP A 124 4.38 -11.60 -17.98
CA ASP A 124 4.81 -12.80 -18.69
C ASP A 124 3.94 -14.00 -18.25
N GLU A 125 3.89 -15.07 -19.04
CA GLU A 125 3.20 -16.32 -18.66
C GLU A 125 3.99 -17.08 -17.59
N LEU A 126 5.30 -16.85 -17.51
CA LEU A 126 6.17 -17.47 -16.53
C LEU A 126 7.19 -16.46 -15.98
N ALA A 127 7.16 -16.23 -14.66
CA ALA A 127 8.15 -15.43 -13.97
C ALA A 127 8.69 -16.18 -12.74
N LEU A 128 10.02 -16.15 -12.57
CA LEU A 128 10.71 -16.85 -11.49
C LEU A 128 11.70 -15.92 -10.79
N THR A 129 11.67 -15.90 -9.46
CA THR A 129 12.64 -15.15 -8.66
C THR A 129 13.98 -15.87 -8.64
N ALA A 130 14.97 -15.33 -9.35
CA ALA A 130 16.33 -15.90 -9.37
C ALA A 130 17.15 -15.54 -8.10
N LYS A 131 17.00 -14.32 -7.60
CA LYS A 131 17.72 -13.81 -6.42
C LYS A 131 16.88 -12.75 -5.72
N ALA A 132 16.93 -12.71 -4.39
CA ALA A 132 16.35 -11.66 -3.59
C ALA A 132 17.38 -11.14 -2.56
N THR A 133 17.37 -9.84 -2.31
CA THR A 133 18.10 -9.22 -1.20
C THR A 133 17.08 -8.45 -0.37
N ILE A 134 16.92 -8.83 0.91
CA ILE A 134 15.88 -8.28 1.78
C ILE A 134 16.48 -7.71 3.05
N ARG A 135 15.82 -6.68 3.60
CA ARG A 135 16.17 -6.06 4.88
C ARG A 135 14.92 -5.81 5.69
N PHE A 136 14.87 -6.37 6.89
CA PHE A 136 13.81 -6.09 7.87
C PHE A 136 14.20 -4.84 8.67
N VAL A 137 13.61 -3.69 8.34
CA VAL A 137 13.97 -2.39 8.92
C VAL A 137 13.39 -2.18 10.32
N ARG A 138 12.18 -2.70 10.56
CA ARG A 138 11.49 -2.65 11.85
C ARG A 138 10.72 -3.94 12.08
N GLN A 139 10.38 -4.19 13.34
CA GLN A 139 9.42 -5.22 13.69
C GLN A 139 8.04 -4.82 13.15
N VAL A 140 7.34 -5.81 12.59
CA VAL A 140 5.95 -5.71 12.12
C VAL A 140 5.09 -6.60 13.00
#